data_AF-M1C8G0-F1
#
_entry.id   AF-M1C8G0-F1
#
_cell.length_a   1.000
_cell.length_b   1.000
_cell.length_c   1.000
_cell.angle_alpha   90.00
_cell.angle_beta   90.00
_cell.angle_gamma   90.00
#
_symmetry.space_group_name_H-M   'P 1'
#
loop_
_entity.id
_entity.type
_entity.pdbx_description
1 polymer ?
#
loop_
_entity_poly.entity_id
_entity_poly.type
_entity_poly.pdbx_seq_one_letter_code
_entity_poly.pdbx_strand_id
1 'polypeptide(L)'
;MLTLLATDGVGGLQVCREKFNRPQIWEDVRHLSGAFIVNIGDMMERWTNCLFRSTLHRVMPTGQERYSMAFFLDPNPDCVVECLKSCCSDSSPPRFPPIRAGEYLEERLKVTYVS
;
A
#
# COMPACT_ATOMS: atom_id res chain seq x y z
N MET A 1 3.59 6.92 -2.10
CA MET A 1 2.26 7.03 -1.51
C MET A 1 2.20 6.26 -0.20
N LEU A 2 1.67 6.92 0.82
CA LEU A 2 1.52 6.41 2.18
C LEU A 2 0.02 6.37 2.53
N THR A 3 -0.35 5.53 3.48
CA THR A 3 -1.66 5.59 4.13
C THR A 3 -1.44 5.67 5.63
N LEU A 4 -2.14 6.60 6.27
CA LEU A 4 -2.24 6.69 7.72
C LEU A 4 -3.60 6.11 8.12
N LEU A 5 -3.58 5.05 8.92
CA LEU A 5 -4.79 4.37 9.39
C LEU A 5 -4.93 4.54 10.90
N ALA A 6 -6.00 5.21 11.30
CA ALA A 6 -6.46 5.24 12.69
C ALA A 6 -7.51 4.13 12.89
N THR A 7 -7.44 3.44 14.03
CA THR A 7 -8.42 2.41 14.43
C THR A 7 -8.89 2.65 15.85
N ASP A 8 -10.12 2.23 16.16
CA ASP A 8 -10.71 2.24 17.50
C ASP A 8 -10.17 1.16 18.45
N GLY A 9 -9.25 0.33 17.97
CA GLY A 9 -8.66 -0.77 18.72
C GLY A 9 -9.32 -2.13 18.53
N VAL A 10 -10.46 -2.20 17.85
CA VAL A 10 -11.05 -3.49 17.44
C VAL A 10 -10.17 -4.12 16.36
N GLY A 11 -9.85 -5.41 16.55
CA GLY A 11 -8.93 -6.16 15.72
C GLY A 11 -9.42 -6.43 14.29
N GLY A 12 -8.86 -7.45 13.66
CA GLY A 12 -9.29 -7.92 12.34
C GLY A 12 -8.45 -7.43 11.16
N LEU A 13 -7.66 -6.36 11.30
CA LEU A 13 -6.69 -6.00 10.27
C LEU A 13 -5.59 -7.06 10.19
N GLN A 14 -5.36 -7.59 8.99
CA GLN A 14 -4.30 -8.55 8.69
C GLN A 14 -3.44 -8.07 7.54
N VAL A 15 -2.15 -8.43 7.59
CA VAL A 15 -1.18 -8.17 6.53
C VAL A 15 -0.58 -9.46 6.00
N CYS A 16 -0.27 -9.50 4.71
CA CYS A 16 0.50 -10.56 4.08
C CYS A 16 1.77 -9.96 3.48
N ARG A 17 2.91 -10.25 4.12
CA ARG A 17 4.23 -9.71 3.74
C ARG A 17 4.69 -10.24 2.38
N GLU A 18 4.51 -11.54 2.18
CA GLU A 18 4.91 -12.24 0.95
C GLU A 18 3.71 -12.44 0.03
N LYS A 19 3.35 -11.38 -0.71
CA LYS A 19 2.14 -11.33 -1.56
C LYS A 19 2.02 -12.46 -2.58
N PHE A 20 3.15 -13.00 -3.03
CA PHE A 20 3.24 -14.05 -4.05
C PHE A 20 3.36 -15.47 -3.49
N ASN A 21 3.48 -15.66 -2.17
CA ASN A 21 3.55 -16.99 -1.59
C ASN A 21 2.26 -17.79 -1.82
N ARG A 22 2.42 -19.12 -1.88
CA ARG A 22 1.34 -20.10 -2.01
C ARG A 22 1.61 -21.22 -1.00
N PRO A 23 0.83 -21.32 0.10
CA PRO A 23 -0.26 -20.43 0.49
C PRO A 23 0.22 -19.04 0.93
N GLN A 24 -0.67 -18.04 0.85
CA GLN A 24 -0.44 -16.73 1.48
C GLN A 24 -0.53 -16.88 3.00
N ILE A 25 0.45 -16.30 3.71
CA ILE A 25 0.47 -16.26 5.18
C ILE A 25 -0.01 -14.88 5.62
N TRP A 26 -1.02 -14.86 6.47
CA TRP A 26 -1.66 -13.65 6.99
C TRP A 26 -1.34 -13.49 8.47
N GLU A 27 -0.92 -12.28 8.87
CA GLU A 27 -0.56 -11.92 10.24
C GLU A 27 -1.50 -10.83 10.75
N ASP A 28 -2.01 -10.96 11.97
CA ASP A 28 -2.80 -9.91 12.62
C ASP A 28 -1.94 -8.69 12.96
N VAL A 29 -2.47 -7.51 12.66
CA VAL A 29 -1.88 -6.24 13.08
C VAL A 29 -2.39 -5.89 14.46
N ARG A 30 -1.48 -5.87 15.44
CA ARG A 30 -1.83 -5.50 16.82
C ARG A 30 -2.11 -4.01 16.92
N HIS A 31 -3.19 -3.67 17.61
CA HIS A 31 -3.47 -2.29 17.97
C HIS A 31 -2.46 -1.78 19.01
N LEU A 32 -2.06 -0.52 18.85
CA LEU A 32 -1.26 0.22 19.81
C LEU A 32 -1.98 1.56 20.09
N SER A 33 -2.33 1.79 21.35
CA SER A 33 -3.06 3.01 21.75
C SER A 33 -2.25 4.27 21.41
N GLY A 34 -2.91 5.25 20.80
CA GLY A 34 -2.29 6.52 20.40
C GLY A 34 -1.38 6.43 19.16
N ALA A 35 -1.31 5.27 18.49
CA ALA A 35 -0.49 5.09 17.29
C ALA A 35 -1.32 5.05 16.00
N PHE A 36 -0.71 5.48 14.90
CA PHE A 36 -1.20 5.21 13.55
C PHE A 36 -0.58 3.93 13.02
N ILE A 37 -1.37 3.16 12.27
CA ILE A 37 -0.84 2.12 11.40
C ILE A 37 -0.47 2.80 10.08
N VAL A 38 0.76 2.57 9.62
CA VAL A 38 1.28 3.20 8.41
C VAL A 38 1.63 2.11 7.40
N ASN A 39 1.01 2.16 6.23
CA ASN A 39 1.38 1.32 5.10
C ASN A 39 1.74 2.17 3.89
N ILE A 40 2.43 1.54 2.94
CA ILE A 40 2.78 2.16 1.67
C ILE A 40 1.94 1.55 0.55
N GLY A 41 1.66 2.36 -0.47
CA GLY A 41 0.96 1.94 -1.67
C GLY A 41 1.90 1.61 -2.83
N ASP A 42 1.32 1.05 -3.88
CA ASP A 42 2.04 0.55 -5.06
C ASP A 42 2.88 1.64 -5.74
N MET A 43 2.45 2.91 -5.72
CA MET A 43 3.26 4.00 -6.26
C MET A 43 4.59 4.18 -5.50
N MET A 44 4.63 3.99 -4.16
CA MET A 44 5.89 4.04 -3.41
C MET A 44 6.80 2.85 -3.75
N GLU A 45 6.21 1.66 -3.93
CA GLU A 45 6.94 0.47 -4.37
C GLU A 45 7.61 0.72 -5.73
N ARG A 46 6.88 1.31 -6.68
CA ARG A 46 7.44 1.70 -8.00
C ARG A 46 8.54 2.76 -7.87
N TRP A 47 8.30 3.81 -7.08
CA TRP A 47 9.23 4.92 -6.91
C TRP A 47 10.58 4.47 -6.35
N THR A 48 10.54 3.51 -5.42
CA THR A 48 11.71 2.98 -4.72
C THR A 48 12.27 1.71 -5.36
N ASN A 49 11.84 1.37 -6.58
CA ASN A 49 12.30 0.18 -7.31
C ASN A 49 12.15 -1.14 -6.53
N CYS A 50 11.04 -1.28 -5.81
CA CYS A 50 10.74 -2.40 -4.90
C CYS A 50 11.60 -2.48 -3.63
N LEU A 51 12.39 -1.45 -3.29
CA LEU A 51 13.06 -1.38 -1.98
C LEU A 51 12.04 -1.38 -0.84
N PHE A 52 10.99 -0.56 -0.98
CA PHE A 52 9.83 -0.65 -0.12
C PHE A 52 8.72 -1.43 -0.80
N ARG A 53 8.07 -2.34 -0.06
CA ARG A 53 7.05 -3.25 -0.59
C ARG A 53 5.64 -2.86 -0.15
N SER A 54 4.75 -2.67 -1.11
CA SER A 54 3.31 -2.58 -0.92
C SER A 54 2.78 -3.98 -0.58
N THR A 55 2.50 -4.20 0.71
CA THR A 55 2.02 -5.49 1.24
C THR A 55 0.51 -5.60 1.09
N LEU A 56 0.04 -6.82 0.81
CA LEU A 56 -1.40 -7.09 0.83
C LEU A 56 -1.91 -6.93 2.26
N HIS A 57 -3.13 -6.41 2.39
CA HIS A 57 -3.81 -6.26 3.66
C HIS A 57 -5.30 -6.52 3.48
N ARG A 58 -5.96 -6.99 4.55
CA ARG A 58 -7.40 -7.26 4.58
C ARG A 58 -7.96 -7.00 5.97
N VAL A 59 -9.27 -6.82 6.08
CA VAL A 59 -9.97 -6.75 7.37
C VAL A 59 -10.89 -7.96 7.48
N MET A 60 -10.70 -8.76 8.52
CA MET A 60 -11.51 -9.92 8.85
C MET A 60 -12.64 -9.54 9.81
N PRO A 61 -13.84 -10.17 9.70
CA PRO A 61 -14.91 -9.96 10.67
C PRO A 61 -14.49 -10.37 12.08
N THR A 62 -14.80 -9.55 13.08
CA THR A 62 -14.50 -9.79 14.50
C THR A 62 -15.72 -10.10 15.35
N GLY A 63 -16.93 -10.01 14.76
CA GLY A 63 -18.20 -10.09 15.50
C GLY A 63 -18.54 -8.84 16.32
N GLN A 64 -17.74 -7.78 16.22
CA GLN A 64 -17.94 -6.48 16.88
C GLN A 64 -17.96 -5.37 15.82
N GLU A 65 -18.64 -4.26 16.13
CA GLU A 65 -18.51 -3.05 15.32
C GLU A 65 -17.06 -2.57 15.36
N ARG A 66 -16.55 -2.14 14.19
CA ARG A 66 -15.18 -1.70 14.03
C ARG A 66 -15.16 -0.40 13.23
N TYR A 67 -14.59 0.62 13.81
CA TYR A 67 -14.40 1.92 13.20
C TYR A 67 -12.93 2.15 12.86
N SER A 68 -12.68 2.64 11.65
CA SER A 68 -11.34 3.06 11.24
C SER A 68 -11.41 4.20 10.24
N MET A 69 -10.40 5.05 10.24
CA MET A 69 -10.24 6.16 9.31
C MET A 69 -8.93 6.01 8.56
N ALA A 70 -9.02 5.83 7.25
CA ALA A 70 -7.86 5.75 6.37
C ALA A 70 -7.66 7.09 5.66
N PHE A 71 -6.46 7.66 5.80
CA PHE A 71 -6.05 8.87 5.10
C PHE A 71 -4.97 8.51 4.07
N PHE A 72 -5.30 8.69 2.79
CA PHE A 72 -4.43 8.34 1.67
C PHE A 72 -3.61 9.56 1.23
N LEU A 73 -2.30 9.39 1.20
CA LEU A 73 -1.31 10.40 0.83
C LEU A 73 -0.71 10.09 -0.54
N ASP A 74 -1.40 10.57 -1.56
CA ASP A 74 -1.06 10.40 -2.96
C ASP A 74 -0.18 11.56 -3.47
N PRO A 75 0.72 11.32 -4.45
CA PRO A 75 1.36 12.40 -5.19
C PRO A 75 0.32 13.28 -5.91
N ASN A 76 0.71 14.50 -6.27
CA ASN A 76 -0.07 15.30 -7.22
C ASN A 76 -0.37 14.46 -8.48
N PRO A 77 -1.60 14.47 -9.03
CA PRO A 77 -1.96 13.70 -10.22
C PRO A 77 -1.01 13.88 -11.42
N ASP A 78 -0.40 15.05 -11.56
CA ASP A 78 0.55 15.37 -12.64
C ASP A 78 1.97 14.87 -12.36
N CYS A 79 2.26 14.39 -11.15
CA CYS A 79 3.56 13.85 -10.79
C CYS A 79 3.87 12.60 -11.61
N VAL A 80 5.00 12.63 -12.32
CA VAL A 80 5.57 11.45 -12.98
C VAL A 80 6.30 10.61 -11.94
N VAL A 81 5.74 9.43 -11.65
CA VAL A 81 6.35 8.42 -10.79
C VAL A 81 7.30 7.59 -11.65
N GLU A 82 8.59 7.87 -11.52
CA GLU A 82 9.69 7.11 -12.10
C GLU A 82 10.68 6.70 -11.01
N CYS A 83 11.47 5.64 -11.25
CA CYS A 83 12.42 5.13 -10.27
C CYS A 83 13.38 6.23 -9.77
N LEU A 84 13.48 6.41 -8.45
CA LEU A 84 14.43 7.35 -7.84
C LEU A 84 15.86 6.92 -8.18
N LYS A 85 16.72 7.90 -8.50
CA LYS A 85 18.14 7.68 -8.81
C LYS A 85 18.88 6.94 -7.69
N SER A 86 18.50 7.15 -6.44
CA SER A 86 19.07 6.45 -5.27
C SER A 86 18.59 5.01 -5.11
N CYS A 87 17.62 4.57 -5.91
CA CYS A 87 17.00 3.24 -5.86
C CYS A 87 17.29 2.40 -7.12
N CYS A 88 18.15 2.88 -8.01
CA CYS A 88 18.62 2.13 -9.18
C CYS A 88 20.13 2.29 -9.39
N SER A 89 20.68 1.36 -10.16
CA SER A 89 22.07 1.34 -10.62
C SER A 89 22.15 0.53 -11.91
N ASP A 90 23.32 0.47 -12.55
CA ASP A 90 23.52 -0.37 -13.74
C ASP A 90 23.26 -1.86 -13.44
N SER A 91 23.62 -2.33 -12.25
CA SER A 91 23.35 -3.70 -11.78
C SER A 91 21.89 -3.94 -11.34
N SER A 92 21.13 -2.87 -11.11
CA SER A 92 19.72 -2.95 -10.68
C SER A 92 18.94 -1.81 -11.34
N PRO A 93 18.66 -1.92 -12.65
CA PRO A 93 17.99 -0.86 -13.40
C PRO A 93 16.54 -0.65 -12.93
N PRO A 94 15.89 0.46 -13.32
CA PRO A 94 14.48 0.68 -13.08
C PRO A 94 13.61 -0.51 -13.57
N ARG A 95 12.78 -1.04 -12.68
CA ARG A 95 11.91 -2.21 -12.97
C ARG A 95 10.61 -1.85 -13.67
N PHE A 96 10.22 -0.58 -13.63
CA PHE A 96 8.93 -0.11 -14.15
C PHE A 96 9.15 1.11 -15.05
N PRO A 97 8.36 1.26 -16.12
CA PRO A 97 8.33 2.50 -16.88
C PRO A 97 7.75 3.65 -16.01
N PRO A 98 8.14 4.91 -16.29
CA PRO A 98 7.49 6.08 -15.72
C PRO A 98 5.97 6.07 -15.97
N ILE A 99 5.20 6.58 -15.01
CA ILE A 99 3.75 6.74 -15.13
C ILE A 99 3.29 8.00 -14.40
N ARG A 100 2.22 8.67 -14.85
CA ARG A 100 1.62 9.76 -14.08
C ARG A 100 0.77 9.20 -12.94
N ALA A 101 0.85 9.83 -11.77
CA ALA A 101 0.13 9.37 -10.58
C ALA A 101 -1.40 9.34 -10.81
N GLY A 102 -1.96 10.34 -11.48
CA GLY A 102 -3.38 10.40 -11.81
C GLY A 102 -3.84 9.25 -12.69
N GLU A 103 -3.08 8.97 -13.77
CA GLU A 103 -3.37 7.86 -14.69
C GLU A 103 -3.36 6.51 -13.96
N TYR A 104 -2.34 6.27 -13.13
CA TYR A 104 -2.27 5.05 -12.34
C TYR A 104 -3.45 4.91 -11.37
N LEU A 105 -3.84 5.99 -10.69
CA LEU A 105 -4.96 5.95 -9.74
C LEU A 105 -6.29 5.66 -10.46
N GLU A 106 -6.53 6.30 -11.60
CA GLU A 106 -7.72 6.04 -12.42
C GLU A 106 -7.80 4.58 -12.89
N GLU A 107 -6.69 4.01 -13.37
CA GLU A 107 -6.61 2.60 -13.76
C GLU A 107 -7.00 1.68 -12.60
N ARG A 108 -6.47 1.95 -11.40
CA ARG A 108 -6.75 1.14 -10.21
C ARG A 108 -8.19 1.27 -9.73
N LEU A 109 -8.76 2.48 -9.74
CA LEU A 109 -10.16 2.71 -9.37
C LEU A 109 -11.12 2.02 -10.33
N LYS A 110 -10.83 2.03 -11.63
CA LYS A 110 -11.64 1.32 -12.64
C LYS A 110 -11.67 -0.18 -12.36
N VAL A 111 -10.52 -0.78 -12.05
CA VAL A 111 -10.44 -2.21 -11.70
C VAL A 111 -11.21 -2.54 -10.42
N THR A 112 -11.23 -1.65 -9.43
CA THR A 112 -11.89 -1.90 -8.13
C THR A 112 -13.40 -1.69 -8.16
N TYR A 113 -13.91 -0.69 -8.89
CA TYR A 113 -15.30 -0.25 -8.79
C TYR A 113 -16.14 -0.44 -10.06
N VAL A 114 -15.53 -0.85 -11.18
CA VAL A 114 -16.22 -1.09 -12.46
C VAL A 114 -16.21 -2.58 -12.82
N SER A 115 -16.14 -3.46 -11.80
CA SER A 115 -16.25 -4.92 -11.97
C SER A 115 -17.70 -5.36 -12.20
#